data_AF-A0AAV4FPB1-F1
#
_entry.id   AF-A0AAV4FPB1-F1
#
_cell.length_a   1.000
_cell.length_b   1.000
_cell.length_c   1.000
_cell.angle_alpha   90.00
_cell.angle_beta   90.00
_cell.angle_gamma   90.00
#
_symmetry.space_group_name_H-M   'P 1'
#
loop_
_entity.id
_entity.type
_entity.pdbx_description
1 polymer ?
#
loop_
_entity_poly.entity_id
_entity_poly.type
_entity_poly.pdbx_seq_one_letter_code
_entity_poly.pdbx_strand_id
1 'polypeptide(L)'
;MSSRSSRPSVHPVFFHASTLGGGPHGTVDICSSAEMTTGPGGVYGSQKIAGVIRLYPATEAGRVKLLATGFTYKGTRIQTSPTHPSKNFLYEDKPVEAVRLVISNTPLSVANAEIEKEVKVAGYKTLTSINEDLPRD
;
A
#
# COMPACT_ATOMS: atom_id res chain seq x y z
N MET A 1 6.62 14.35 -27.78
CA MET A 1 5.36 13.66 -27.41
C MET A 1 5.72 12.25 -26.94
N SER A 2 5.91 12.06 -25.63
CA SER A 2 6.23 10.74 -25.08
C SER A 2 4.93 10.00 -24.80
N SER A 3 4.64 8.96 -25.56
CA SER A 3 3.48 8.10 -25.34
C SER A 3 3.61 7.46 -23.95
N ARG A 4 2.79 7.90 -23.00
CA ARG A 4 2.55 7.13 -21.79
C ARG A 4 1.92 5.81 -22.24
N SER A 5 2.73 4.75 -22.30
CA SER A 5 2.25 3.38 -22.41
C SER A 5 1.26 3.17 -21.28
N SER A 6 -0.04 3.22 -21.59
CA SER A 6 -1.11 2.84 -20.67
C SER A 6 -1.06 1.33 -20.54
N ARG A 7 -0.08 0.83 -19.78
CA ARG A 7 -0.08 -0.57 -19.36
C ARG A 7 -1.45 -0.84 -18.72
N PRO A 8 -2.15 -1.93 -19.10
CA PRO A 8 -3.39 -2.28 -18.42
C PRO A 8 -3.10 -2.35 -16.92
N SER A 9 -3.85 -1.56 -16.14
CA SER A 9 -3.70 -1.47 -14.70
C SER A 9 -4.19 -2.76 -14.07
N VAL A 10 -3.29 -3.73 -13.90
CA VAL A 10 -3.58 -4.97 -13.16
C VAL A 10 -3.89 -4.60 -11.71
N HIS A 11 -5.03 -5.07 -11.20
CA HIS A 11 -5.40 -4.77 -9.83
C HIS A 11 -4.42 -5.39 -8.82
N PRO A 12 -4.06 -4.67 -7.75
CA PRO A 12 -3.17 -5.23 -6.74
C PRO A 12 -3.83 -6.40 -5.98
N VAL A 13 -2.99 -7.15 -5.26
CA VAL A 13 -3.41 -8.13 -4.24
C VAL A 13 -2.88 -7.71 -2.88
N PHE A 14 -3.50 -8.20 -1.82
CA PHE A 14 -3.25 -7.74 -0.46
C PHE A 14 -2.98 -8.91 0.48
N PHE A 15 -2.17 -8.71 1.50
CA PHE A 15 -2.03 -9.66 2.61
C PHE A 15 -1.61 -8.93 3.89
N HIS A 16 -1.84 -9.53 5.05
CA HIS A 16 -1.47 -8.91 6.32
C HIS A 16 0.04 -9.00 6.55
N ALA A 17 0.67 -7.89 6.94
CA ALA A 17 2.10 -7.86 7.24
C ALA A 17 2.47 -8.80 8.40
N SER A 18 1.55 -9.05 9.34
CA SER A 18 1.74 -10.00 10.44
C SER A 18 2.00 -11.44 9.97
N THR A 19 1.56 -11.81 8.77
CA THR A 19 1.82 -13.14 8.20
C THR A 19 3.28 -13.37 7.84
N LEU A 20 4.09 -12.30 7.74
CA LEU A 20 5.53 -12.39 7.49
C LEU A 20 6.33 -12.71 8.76
N GLY A 21 5.70 -12.70 9.94
CA GLY A 21 6.35 -12.82 11.23
C GLY A 21 6.87 -11.49 11.77
N GLY A 22 7.73 -11.55 12.78
CA GLY A 22 8.38 -10.37 13.36
C GLY A 22 9.67 -10.00 12.62
N GLY A 23 9.97 -8.69 12.57
CA GLY A 23 11.24 -8.15 12.08
C GLY A 23 11.14 -7.30 10.82
N PRO A 24 12.27 -6.80 10.30
CA PRO A 24 12.32 -6.07 9.05
C PRO A 24 12.13 -7.02 7.86
N HIS A 25 11.20 -6.66 6.97
CA HIS A 25 10.94 -7.41 5.72
C HIS A 25 11.25 -6.50 4.53
N GLY A 26 12.21 -6.91 3.71
CA GLY A 26 12.58 -6.18 2.51
C GLY A 26 11.52 -6.33 1.41
N THR A 27 11.20 -5.22 0.75
CA THR A 27 10.32 -5.19 -0.43
C THR A 27 10.78 -6.17 -1.51
N VAL A 28 12.10 -6.24 -1.75
CA VAL A 28 12.72 -7.13 -2.75
C VAL A 28 12.42 -8.60 -2.42
N ASP A 29 12.66 -9.04 -1.18
CA ASP A 29 12.43 -10.43 -0.77
C ASP A 29 10.98 -10.87 -0.94
N ILE A 30 10.05 -9.96 -0.60
CA ILE A 30 8.60 -10.20 -0.75
C ILE A 30 8.27 -10.36 -2.23
N CYS A 31 8.77 -9.46 -3.09
CA CYS A 31 8.56 -9.53 -4.53
C CYS A 31 9.14 -10.81 -5.12
N SER A 32 10.41 -11.15 -4.83
CA SER A 32 11.04 -12.38 -5.31
C SER A 32 10.30 -13.64 -4.85
N SER A 33 9.79 -13.65 -3.62
CA SER A 33 8.97 -14.76 -3.12
C SER A 33 7.64 -14.91 -3.86
N ALA A 34 6.98 -13.80 -4.21
CA ALA A 34 5.76 -13.79 -4.99
C ALA A 34 6.01 -14.12 -6.48
N GLU A 35 7.19 -13.80 -7.02
CA GLU A 35 7.62 -14.20 -8.35
C GLU A 35 7.82 -15.70 -8.49
N MET A 36 8.15 -16.42 -7.41
CA MET A 36 8.14 -17.90 -7.46
C MET A 36 6.77 -18.49 -7.82
N THR A 37 5.68 -17.75 -7.57
CA THR A 37 4.32 -18.16 -7.96
C THR A 37 3.90 -17.60 -9.32
N THR A 38 4.30 -16.36 -9.63
CA THR A 38 3.82 -15.65 -10.84
C THR A 38 4.72 -15.83 -12.07
N GLY A 39 5.99 -16.20 -11.86
CA GLY A 39 7.05 -16.20 -12.85
C GLY A 39 8.00 -15.00 -12.70
N PRO A 40 9.22 -15.05 -13.27
CA PRO A 40 10.17 -13.95 -13.25
C PRO A 40 9.58 -12.66 -13.83
N GLY A 41 9.75 -11.52 -13.16
CA GLY A 41 9.15 -10.24 -13.55
C GLY A 41 7.63 -10.18 -13.36
N GLY A 42 7.05 -11.14 -12.64
CA GLY A 42 5.62 -11.25 -12.41
C GLY A 42 5.06 -10.26 -11.38
N VAL A 43 5.93 -9.52 -10.68
CA VAL A 43 5.57 -8.53 -9.66
C VAL A 43 6.43 -7.27 -9.79
N TYR A 44 5.79 -6.10 -9.88
CA TYR A 44 6.51 -4.83 -9.99
C TYR A 44 6.98 -4.26 -8.65
N GLY A 45 6.30 -4.62 -7.56
CA GLY A 45 6.63 -4.08 -6.25
C GLY A 45 5.69 -4.52 -5.16
N SER A 46 6.06 -4.17 -3.93
CA SER A 46 5.20 -4.26 -2.76
C SER A 46 5.25 -2.96 -1.96
N GLN A 47 4.14 -2.64 -1.30
CA GLN A 47 3.99 -1.43 -0.49
C GLN A 47 3.28 -1.77 0.81
N LYS A 48 3.88 -1.41 1.94
CA LYS A 48 3.26 -1.55 3.26
C LYS A 48 2.33 -0.37 3.54
N ILE A 49 1.10 -0.64 3.93
CA ILE A 49 0.05 0.33 4.23
C ILE A 49 -0.67 -0.16 5.50
N ALA A 50 -0.49 0.53 6.63
CA ALA A 50 -1.24 0.30 7.88
C ALA A 50 -1.40 -1.19 8.28
N GLY A 51 -0.31 -1.96 8.31
CA GLY A 51 -0.34 -3.39 8.70
C GLY A 51 -0.77 -4.36 7.61
N VAL A 52 -1.10 -3.86 6.42
CA VAL A 52 -1.34 -4.63 5.19
C VAL A 52 -0.20 -4.37 4.21
N ILE A 53 0.11 -5.35 3.38
CA ILE A 53 1.02 -5.19 2.25
C ILE A 53 0.22 -5.35 0.97
N ARG A 54 0.36 -4.36 0.10
CA ARG A 54 -0.16 -4.36 -1.27
C ARG A 54 0.95 -4.86 -2.20
N LEU A 55 0.67 -5.90 -2.95
CA LEU A 55 1.51 -6.42 -4.04
C LEU A 55 0.96 -5.95 -5.37
N TYR A 56 1.85 -5.64 -6.32
CA TYR A 56 1.53 -5.16 -7.66
C TYR A 56 1.92 -6.21 -8.71
N PRO A 57 1.01 -7.14 -9.10
CA PRO A 57 1.31 -8.12 -10.14
C PRO A 57 1.45 -7.45 -11.51
N ALA A 58 2.32 -8.02 -12.35
CA ALA A 58 2.57 -7.50 -13.69
C ALA A 58 1.51 -7.91 -14.72
N THR A 59 0.81 -9.02 -14.48
CA THR A 59 -0.20 -9.59 -15.39
C THR A 59 -1.42 -10.07 -14.62
N GLU A 60 -2.60 -10.08 -15.26
CA GLU A 60 -3.83 -10.65 -14.67
C GLU A 60 -3.68 -12.15 -14.39
N ALA A 61 -2.95 -12.89 -15.23
CA ALA A 61 -2.64 -14.29 -14.97
C ALA A 61 -1.82 -14.47 -13.68
N GLY A 62 -0.80 -13.62 -13.46
CA GLY A 62 -0.03 -13.60 -12.22
C GLY A 62 -0.90 -13.24 -11.01
N ARG A 63 -1.77 -12.25 -11.16
CA ARG A 63 -2.75 -11.87 -10.13
C ARG A 63 -3.65 -13.05 -9.74
N VAL A 64 -4.23 -13.75 -10.72
CA VAL A 64 -5.09 -14.92 -10.47
C VAL A 64 -4.32 -16.02 -9.74
N LYS A 65 -3.07 -16.30 -10.13
CA LYS A 65 -2.23 -17.31 -9.44
C LYS A 65 -1.98 -16.94 -7.97
N LEU A 66 -1.68 -15.68 -7.69
CA LEU A 66 -1.47 -15.19 -6.31
C LEU A 66 -2.74 -15.28 -5.47
N LEU A 67 -3.90 -14.99 -6.06
CA LEU A 67 -5.19 -15.10 -5.36
C LEU A 67 -5.60 -16.54 -5.11
N ALA A 68 -5.43 -17.41 -6.11
CA ALA A 68 -5.83 -18.80 -6.03
C ALA A 68 -4.93 -19.61 -5.09
N THR A 69 -3.63 -19.36 -5.14
CA THR A 69 -2.66 -20.19 -4.41
C THR A 69 -2.04 -19.45 -3.23
N GLY A 70 -1.74 -18.15 -3.34
CA GLY A 70 -0.82 -17.44 -2.44
C GLY A 70 0.64 -17.62 -2.84
N PHE A 71 1.58 -17.19 -2.01
CA PHE A 71 3.02 -17.40 -2.21
C PHE A 71 3.70 -17.86 -0.91
N THR A 72 4.96 -18.29 -0.97
CA THR A 72 5.70 -18.77 0.21
C THR A 72 6.82 -17.80 0.52
N TYR A 73 6.84 -17.27 1.74
CA TYR A 73 7.87 -16.35 2.22
C TYR A 73 8.56 -16.94 3.45
N LYS A 74 9.88 -17.18 3.36
CA LYS A 74 10.69 -17.75 4.45
C LYS A 74 10.07 -19.01 5.11
N GLY A 75 9.46 -19.89 4.29
CA GLY A 75 8.81 -21.12 4.75
C GLY A 75 7.36 -20.95 5.23
N THR A 76 6.85 -19.73 5.35
CA THR A 76 5.45 -19.46 5.70
C THR A 76 4.61 -19.28 4.43
N ARG A 77 3.46 -19.95 4.37
CA ARG A 77 2.49 -19.76 3.29
C ARG A 77 1.71 -18.46 3.53
N ILE A 78 1.78 -17.55 2.56
CA ILE A 78 1.10 -16.26 2.58
C ILE A 78 -0.09 -16.31 1.62
N GLN A 79 -1.29 -16.25 2.18
CA GLN A 79 -2.52 -16.13 1.41
C GLN A 79 -2.76 -14.67 1.05
N THR A 80 -3.09 -14.41 -0.23
CA THR A 80 -3.44 -13.06 -0.70
C THR A 80 -4.94 -12.88 -0.86
N SER A 81 -5.37 -11.63 -0.85
CA SER A 81 -6.76 -11.20 -0.96
C SER A 81 -6.92 -10.22 -2.13
N PRO A 82 -8.07 -10.24 -2.83
CA PRO A 82 -8.31 -9.35 -3.97
C PRO A 82 -8.61 -7.92 -3.54
N THR A 83 -9.01 -7.71 -2.29
CA THR A 83 -9.36 -6.43 -1.69
C THR A 83 -8.52 -6.18 -0.46
N HIS A 84 -8.36 -4.91 -0.10
CA HIS A 84 -7.66 -4.54 1.13
C HIS A 84 -8.42 -5.14 2.32
N PRO A 85 -7.80 -6.00 3.15
CA PRO A 85 -8.49 -6.70 4.23
C PRO A 85 -8.94 -5.79 5.39
N SER A 86 -8.73 -4.47 5.29
CA SER A 86 -9.14 -3.48 6.31
C SER A 86 -10.62 -3.12 6.31
N LYS A 87 -11.52 -3.84 5.61
CA LYS A 87 -12.95 -3.60 5.85
C LYS A 87 -13.37 -3.89 7.30
N ASN A 88 -12.55 -4.61 8.08
CA ASN A 88 -12.91 -5.03 9.44
C ASN A 88 -11.91 -4.69 10.57
N PHE A 89 -10.78 -3.99 10.33
CA PHE A 89 -9.70 -3.91 11.34
C PHE A 89 -9.17 -2.52 11.69
N LEU A 90 -9.77 -1.42 11.22
CA LEU A 90 -9.41 -0.10 11.74
C LEU A 90 -10.22 0.32 12.97
N TYR A 91 -11.25 -0.44 13.34
CA TYR A 91 -12.16 -0.12 14.43
C TYR A 91 -12.64 -1.38 15.15
N GLU A 92 -11.74 -2.07 15.83
CA GLU A 92 -12.18 -2.79 17.02
C GLU A 92 -12.67 -1.72 18.03
N ASP A 93 -13.96 -1.75 18.30
CA ASP A 93 -14.75 -1.04 19.33
C ASP A 93 -15.37 0.34 19.07
N LYS A 94 -14.93 1.17 18.12
CA LYS A 94 -15.70 2.38 17.74
C LYS A 94 -15.44 2.78 16.29
N PRO A 95 -16.45 2.90 15.42
CA PRO A 95 -16.25 3.51 14.11
C PRO A 95 -15.78 4.95 14.33
N VAL A 96 -14.49 5.23 14.17
CA VAL A 96 -14.04 6.62 14.08
C VAL A 96 -14.33 7.05 12.65
N GLU A 97 -15.22 8.02 12.50
CA GLU A 97 -15.37 8.72 11.23
C GLU A 97 -14.04 9.38 10.88
N ALA A 98 -13.27 8.74 10.00
CA ALA A 98 -12.04 9.33 9.47
C ALA A 98 -12.41 10.12 8.21
N VAL A 99 -12.29 11.43 8.30
CA VAL A 99 -12.50 12.34 7.15
C VAL A 99 -11.16 12.56 6.45
N ARG A 100 -11.10 12.31 5.13
CA ARG A 100 -9.93 12.67 4.32
C ARG A 100 -10.00 14.15 3.98
N LEU A 101 -9.00 14.90 4.43
CA LEU A 101 -8.84 16.32 4.10
C LEU A 101 -7.76 16.47 3.03
N VAL A 102 -8.07 17.20 1.94
CA VAL A 102 -7.11 17.55 0.89
C VAL A 102 -6.84 19.05 0.97
N ILE A 103 -5.60 19.42 1.29
CA ILE A 103 -5.16 20.82 1.37
C ILE A 103 -4.34 21.10 0.12
N SER A 104 -4.85 21.98 -0.74
CA SER A 104 -4.22 22.37 -1.99
C SER A 104 -3.78 23.83 -1.92
N ASN A 105 -2.89 24.23 -2.84
CA ASN A 105 -2.37 25.60 -2.95
C ASN A 105 -1.63 26.10 -1.69
N THR A 106 -1.08 25.19 -0.89
CA THR A 106 -0.24 25.55 0.25
C THR A 106 1.09 26.12 -0.27
N PRO A 107 1.52 27.32 0.16
CA PRO A 107 2.84 27.84 -0.18
C PRO A 107 3.96 26.88 0.28
N LEU A 108 5.03 26.78 -0.49
CA LEU A 108 6.20 25.93 -0.15
C LEU A 108 6.88 26.32 1.18
N SER A 109 6.63 27.53 1.68
CA SER A 109 7.14 28.01 2.96
C SER A 109 6.40 27.44 4.17
N VAL A 110 5.21 26.86 3.99
CA VAL A 110 4.40 26.32 5.08
C VAL A 110 4.86 24.91 5.40
N ALA A 111 5.34 24.72 6.62
CA ALA A 111 5.78 23.41 7.08
C ALA A 111 4.58 22.52 7.44
N ASN A 112 4.75 21.19 7.29
CA ASN A 112 3.74 20.21 7.70
C ASN A 112 3.34 20.36 9.19
N ALA A 113 4.28 20.79 10.05
CA ALA A 113 4.00 21.03 11.47
C ALA A 113 2.98 22.16 11.69
N GLU A 114 2.95 23.17 10.81
CA GLU A 114 1.96 24.25 10.87
C GLU A 114 0.59 23.74 10.44
N ILE A 115 0.53 22.93 9.38
CA ILE A 115 -0.70 22.27 8.92
C ILE A 115 -1.27 21.36 10.02
N GLU A 116 -0.43 20.53 10.65
CA GLU A 116 -0.84 19.64 11.74
C GLU A 116 -1.36 20.42 12.94
N LYS A 117 -0.74 21.56 13.27
CA LYS A 117 -1.18 22.44 14.34
C LYS A 117 -2.58 22.99 14.06
N GLU A 118 -2.84 23.49 12.85
CA GLU A 118 -4.14 24.03 12.45
C GLU A 118 -5.24 22.96 12.45
N VAL A 119 -4.95 21.77 11.91
CA VAL A 119 -5.88 20.62 11.92
C VAL A 119 -6.22 20.21 13.36
N LYS A 120 -5.25 20.25 14.27
CA LYS A 120 -5.45 19.97 15.69
C LYS A 120 -6.28 21.03 16.40
N VAL A 121 -6.09 22.31 16.07
CA VAL A 121 -6.92 23.42 16.59
C VAL A 121 -8.38 23.27 16.17
N ALA A 122 -8.63 22.78 14.95
CA ALA A 122 -9.97 22.47 14.46
C ALA A 122 -10.61 21.21 15.10
N GLY A 123 -9.94 20.56 16.05
CA GLY A 123 -10.48 19.42 16.80
C GLY A 123 -10.23 18.05 16.16
N TYR A 124 -9.43 17.98 15.09
CA TYR A 124 -9.12 16.74 14.40
C TYR A 124 -7.76 16.18 14.83
N LYS A 125 -7.65 14.85 14.87
CA LYS A 125 -6.37 14.16 15.06
C LYS A 125 -5.86 13.66 13.72
N THR A 126 -4.70 14.14 13.29
CA THR A 126 -4.03 13.63 12.09
C THR A 126 -3.64 12.16 12.31
N LEU A 127 -4.14 11.27 11.45
CA LEU A 127 -3.82 9.84 11.48
C LEU A 127 -2.62 9.51 10.58
N THR A 128 -2.58 10.13 9.40
CA THR A 128 -1.54 9.94 8.38
C THR A 128 -1.43 11.20 7.52
N SER A 129 -0.22 11.58 7.13
CA SER A 129 0.04 12.62 6.13
C SER A 129 0.78 12.02 4.92
N ILE A 130 0.47 12.51 3.71
CA ILE A 130 1.16 12.15 2.48
C ILE A 130 1.63 13.45 1.86
N ASN A 131 2.94 13.57 1.62
CA ASN A 131 3.50 14.67 0.85
C ASN A 131 3.82 14.11 -0.54
N GLU A 132 3.12 14.59 -1.56
CA GLU A 132 3.53 14.34 -2.93
C GLU A 132 4.60 15.38 -3.26
N ASP A 133 5.87 14.96 -3.23
CA ASP A 133 6.95 15.77 -3.78
C ASP A 133 6.65 15.96 -5.27
N LEU A 134 6.12 17.13 -5.63
CA LEU A 134 6.00 17.52 -7.03
C LEU A 134 7.43 17.61 -7.59
N PRO A 135 7.71 16.98 -8.75
CA PRO A 135 9.03 17.09 -9.37
C PRO A 135 9.37 18.56 -9.56
N ARG A 136 10.57 18.93 -9.10
CA ARG A 136 11.15 20.27 -9.32
C ARG A 136 11.61 20.31 -10.78
N ASP A 137 11.02 21.19 -11.57
CA ASP A 137 11.50 21.55 -12.91
C ASP A 137 12.84 22.32 -12.83
#